data_AF-A0AAJ2UDY5-F1
#
_entry.id   AF-A0AAJ2UDY5-F1
#
_cell.length_a   1.000
_cell.length_b   1.000
_cell.length_c   1.000
_cell.angle_alpha   90.00
_cell.angle_beta   90.00
_cell.angle_gamma   90.00
#
_symmetry.space_group_name_H-M   'P 1'
#
loop_
_entity.id
_entity.type
_entity.pdbx_description
1 polymer ?
#
loop_
_entity_poly.entity_id
_entity_poly.type
_entity_poly.pdbx_seq_one_letter_code
_entity_poly.pdbx_strand_id
1 'polypeptide(L)'
;MKGNLIGILIGMVVGFSLFFIISMVNERIMIDRVSKDIVNLYELMFPDIKFSIESIKKTGGMFKFLLKGSDNSYREVFVSSNGNYLTEAVIFVKESIQQIQKMKNFVDCLHSKNVRIFGMLQSNNTIINQATFLQLNILGRYSSKIYVSCDGEALNSCIAIGLKALPAVVINNTSYEGVILQAKDLANLSGCKLD
;
A
#
# COMPACT_ATOMS: atom_id res chain seq x y z
N MET A 1 -43.26 37.14 36.46
CA MET A 1 -42.26 36.06 36.26
C MET A 1 -42.67 34.94 35.28
N LYS A 2 -43.86 34.96 34.64
CA LYS A 2 -44.27 33.88 33.70
C LYS A 2 -43.68 33.99 32.28
N GLY A 3 -43.32 35.19 31.82
CA GLY A 3 -42.77 35.42 30.46
C GLY A 3 -41.36 34.85 30.22
N ASN A 4 -40.50 34.84 31.24
CA ASN A 4 -39.12 34.34 31.11
C ASN A 4 -39.04 32.81 30.97
N LEU A 5 -40.03 32.05 31.48
CA LEU A 5 -39.97 30.59 31.45
C LEU A 5 -40.19 30.03 30.04
N ILE A 6 -41.06 30.68 29.25
CA ILE A 6 -41.42 30.25 27.89
C ILE A 6 -40.25 30.49 26.93
N GLY A 7 -39.53 31.62 27.07
CA GLY A 7 -38.35 31.92 26.26
C GLY A 7 -37.20 30.91 26.49
N ILE A 8 -37.00 30.45 27.73
CA ILE A 8 -36.00 29.44 28.06
C ILE A 8 -36.38 28.08 27.47
N LEU A 9 -37.65 27.68 27.56
CA LEU A 9 -38.15 26.43 26.97
C LEU A 9 -38.01 26.40 25.45
N ILE A 10 -38.38 27.49 24.77
CA ILE A 10 -38.23 27.60 23.30
C ILE A 10 -36.75 27.58 22.92
N GLY A 11 -35.89 28.34 23.63
CA GLY A 11 -34.45 28.34 23.38
C GLY A 11 -33.80 26.97 23.57
N MET A 12 -34.25 26.19 24.56
CA MET A 12 -33.75 24.83 24.81
C MET A 12 -34.19 23.85 23.71
N VAL A 13 -35.44 23.91 23.26
CA VAL A 13 -35.95 23.06 22.17
C VAL A 13 -35.26 23.38 20.84
N VAL A 14 -35.08 24.66 20.52
CA VAL A 14 -34.37 25.11 19.31
C VAL A 14 -32.89 24.75 19.38
N GLY A 15 -32.23 24.95 20.53
CA GLY A 15 -30.85 24.56 20.74
C GLY A 15 -30.62 23.05 20.60
N PHE A 16 -31.51 22.23 21.17
CA PHE A 16 -31.40 20.77 21.11
C PHE A 16 -31.63 20.23 19.70
N SER A 17 -32.60 20.80 18.97
CA SER A 17 -32.87 20.41 17.57
C SER A 17 -31.75 20.83 16.63
N LEU A 18 -31.19 22.03 16.77
CA LEU A 18 -30.00 22.46 16.02
C LEU A 18 -28.78 21.56 16.28
N PHE A 19 -28.53 21.19 17.54
CA PHE A 19 -27.44 20.28 17.89
C PHE A 19 -27.59 18.90 17.24
N PHE A 20 -28.82 18.36 17.23
CA PHE A 20 -29.13 17.08 16.61
C PHE A 20 -28.95 17.09 15.08
N ILE A 21 -29.34 18.19 14.42
CA ILE A 21 -29.18 18.32 12.96
C ILE A 21 -27.70 18.42 12.61
N ILE A 22 -26.93 19.23 13.34
CA ILE A 22 -25.50 19.42 13.09
C ILE A 22 -24.72 18.11 13.29
N SER A 23 -25.05 17.33 14.31
CA SER A 23 -24.38 16.05 14.58
C SER A 23 -24.63 15.02 13.47
N MET A 24 -25.86 14.92 12.94
CA MET A 24 -26.17 14.03 11.82
C MET A 24 -25.49 14.42 10.51
N VAL A 25 -25.44 15.73 10.19
CA VAL A 25 -24.81 16.22 8.96
C VAL A 25 -23.30 15.96 9.00
N ASN A 26 -22.65 16.19 10.15
CA ASN A 26 -21.22 15.98 10.30
C ASN A 26 -20.83 14.49 10.13
N GLU A 27 -21.64 13.57 10.66
CA GLU A 27 -21.41 12.13 10.53
C GLU A 27 -21.50 11.66 9.06
N ARG A 28 -22.48 12.16 8.28
CA ARG A 28 -22.61 11.81 6.86
C ARG A 28 -21.43 12.31 6.02
N ILE A 29 -21.03 13.57 6.20
CA ILE A 29 -19.91 14.17 5.47
C ILE A 29 -18.63 13.38 5.72
N MET A 30 -18.43 12.95 6.97
CA MET A 30 -17.28 12.15 7.37
C MET A 30 -17.31 10.75 6.73
N ILE A 31 -18.45 10.05 6.76
CA ILE A 31 -18.60 8.74 6.11
C ILE A 31 -18.31 8.84 4.61
N ASP A 32 -18.87 9.83 3.90
CA ASP A 32 -18.67 9.97 2.45
C ASP A 32 -17.20 10.22 2.08
N ARG A 33 -16.49 10.99 2.91
CA ARG A 33 -15.04 11.23 2.71
C ARG A 33 -14.25 9.94 2.95
N VAL A 34 -14.47 9.30 4.10
CA VAL A 34 -13.78 8.06 4.49
C VAL A 34 -14.03 6.96 3.47
N SER A 35 -15.26 6.82 2.97
CA SER A 35 -15.64 5.87 1.92
C SER A 35 -14.75 6.00 0.68
N LYS A 36 -14.57 7.22 0.18
CA LYS A 36 -13.71 7.47 -0.99
C LYS A 36 -12.26 7.15 -0.70
N ASP A 37 -11.78 7.50 0.49
CA ASP A 37 -10.40 7.26 0.90
C ASP A 37 -10.11 5.75 1.04
N ILE A 38 -11.04 4.96 1.59
CA ILE A 38 -10.90 3.50 1.69
C ILE A 38 -10.87 2.87 0.29
N VAL A 39 -11.82 3.22 -0.59
CA VAL A 39 -11.86 2.66 -1.95
C VAL A 39 -10.57 2.99 -2.69
N ASN A 40 -10.14 4.24 -2.65
CA ASN A 40 -8.88 4.67 -3.27
C ASN A 40 -7.67 3.91 -2.69
N LEU A 41 -7.61 3.75 -1.37
CA LEU A 41 -6.54 3.00 -0.72
C LEU A 41 -6.47 1.56 -1.25
N TYR A 42 -7.61 0.86 -1.32
CA TYR A 42 -7.64 -0.53 -1.77
C TYR A 42 -7.38 -0.68 -3.28
N GLU A 43 -7.86 0.23 -4.11
CA GLU A 43 -7.52 0.24 -5.55
C GLU A 43 -6.02 0.50 -5.78
N LEU A 44 -5.38 1.33 -4.94
CA LEU A 44 -3.93 1.54 -5.01
C LEU A 44 -3.14 0.31 -4.54
N MET A 45 -3.65 -0.43 -3.55
CA MET A 45 -3.03 -1.68 -3.09
C MET A 45 -3.25 -2.85 -4.04
N PHE A 46 -4.29 -2.83 -4.87
CA PHE A 46 -4.59 -3.88 -5.83
C PHE A 46 -5.02 -3.26 -7.18
N PRO A 47 -4.05 -2.84 -8.02
CA PRO A 47 -4.32 -2.02 -9.20
C PRO A 47 -5.23 -2.68 -10.25
N ASP A 48 -5.28 -4.01 -10.27
CA ASP A 48 -6.11 -4.80 -11.19
C ASP A 48 -7.53 -5.07 -10.64
N ILE A 49 -7.84 -4.61 -9.42
CA ILE A 49 -9.10 -4.87 -8.74
C ILE A 49 -9.80 -3.54 -8.45
N LYS A 50 -11.02 -3.40 -8.97
CA LYS A 50 -11.92 -2.29 -8.63
C LYS A 50 -12.71 -2.62 -7.39
N PHE A 51 -12.82 -1.65 -6.47
CA PHE A 51 -13.54 -1.85 -5.21
C PHE A 51 -14.79 -0.98 -5.14
N SER A 52 -15.84 -1.55 -4.59
CA SER A 52 -17.06 -0.82 -4.24
C SER A 52 -17.42 -1.09 -2.78
N ILE A 53 -18.03 -0.11 -2.12
CA ILE A 53 -18.58 -0.29 -0.78
C ILE A 53 -19.95 -0.90 -0.92
N GLU A 54 -20.12 -2.09 -0.35
CA GLU A 54 -21.37 -2.82 -0.37
C GLU A 54 -22.23 -2.51 0.86
N SER A 55 -21.58 -2.36 2.02
CA SER A 55 -22.30 -1.96 3.23
C SER A 55 -21.42 -1.20 4.21
N ILE A 56 -22.07 -0.35 5.00
CA ILE A 56 -21.47 0.38 6.11
C ILE A 56 -22.35 0.11 7.33
N LYS A 57 -21.77 -0.45 8.40
CA LYS A 57 -22.48 -0.73 9.65
C LYS A 57 -21.80 -0.02 10.81
N LYS A 58 -22.58 0.67 11.63
CA LYS A 58 -22.08 1.27 12.87
C LYS A 58 -22.14 0.25 13.99
N THR A 59 -21.00 -0.06 14.61
CA THR A 59 -20.90 -1.02 15.71
C THR A 59 -19.94 -0.49 16.77
N GLY A 60 -20.40 -0.30 18.01
CA GLY A 60 -19.53 0.04 19.14
C GLY A 60 -18.74 1.34 18.97
N GLY A 61 -19.32 2.38 18.35
CA GLY A 61 -18.64 3.65 18.09
C GLY A 61 -17.68 3.63 16.88
N MET A 62 -17.66 2.54 16.12
CA MET A 62 -16.89 2.37 14.90
C MET A 62 -17.82 2.16 13.71
N PHE A 63 -17.27 2.36 12.51
CA PHE A 63 -17.86 2.00 11.24
C PHE A 63 -17.14 0.78 10.66
N LYS A 64 -17.91 -0.26 10.35
CA LYS A 64 -17.47 -1.43 9.62
C LYS A 64 -17.90 -1.28 8.16
N PHE A 65 -16.93 -1.18 7.27
CA PHE A 65 -17.12 -1.14 5.82
C PHE A 65 -16.90 -2.54 5.25
N LEU A 66 -17.81 -2.97 4.38
CA LEU A 66 -17.65 -4.16 3.55
C LEU A 66 -17.35 -3.71 2.13
N LEU A 67 -16.18 -4.07 1.63
CA LEU A 67 -15.75 -3.81 0.27
C LEU A 67 -15.90 -5.06 -0.57
N LYS A 68 -16.41 -4.89 -1.79
CA LYS A 68 -16.47 -5.91 -2.83
C LYS A 68 -15.52 -5.54 -3.96
N GLY A 69 -14.58 -6.45 -4.25
CA GLY A 69 -13.69 -6.37 -5.39
C GLY A 69 -14.36 -6.87 -6.69
N SER A 70 -13.89 -6.39 -7.83
CA SER A 70 -14.31 -6.85 -9.17
C SER A 70 -13.98 -8.32 -9.45
N ASP A 71 -13.09 -8.91 -8.65
CA ASP A 71 -12.73 -10.34 -8.63
C ASP A 71 -13.66 -11.18 -7.74
N ASN A 72 -14.76 -10.60 -7.24
CA ASN A 72 -15.65 -11.18 -6.22
C ASN A 72 -14.99 -11.43 -4.85
N SER A 73 -13.86 -10.79 -4.55
CA SER A 73 -13.30 -10.80 -3.20
C SER A 73 -14.05 -9.84 -2.27
N TYR A 74 -14.13 -10.18 -0.98
CA TYR A 74 -14.76 -9.36 0.05
C TYR A 74 -13.74 -8.98 1.11
N ARG A 75 -13.79 -7.74 1.59
CA ARG A 75 -12.86 -7.21 2.61
C ARG A 75 -13.60 -6.40 3.64
N GLU A 76 -13.26 -6.59 4.91
CA GLU A 76 -13.83 -5.84 6.02
C GLU A 76 -12.83 -4.80 6.53
N VAL A 77 -13.29 -3.56 6.72
CA VAL A 77 -12.47 -2.45 7.20
C VAL A 77 -13.16 -1.79 8.37
N PHE A 78 -12.44 -1.62 9.48
CA PHE A 78 -12.94 -0.94 10.67
C PHE A 78 -12.35 0.46 10.77
N VAL A 79 -13.22 1.45 10.91
CA VAL A 79 -12.85 2.86 11.06
C VAL A 79 -13.48 3.41 12.34
N SER A 80 -12.73 4.14 13.13
CA SER A 80 -13.25 4.86 14.29
C SER A 80 -14.20 5.99 13.88
N SER A 81 -15.00 6.48 14.82
CA SER A 81 -15.86 7.66 14.66
C SER A 81 -15.12 8.96 14.32
N ASN A 82 -13.79 9.02 14.48
CA ASN A 82 -12.94 10.14 14.06
C ASN A 82 -12.17 9.88 12.76
N GLY A 83 -12.44 8.78 12.06
CA GLY A 83 -11.95 8.54 10.70
C GLY A 83 -10.60 7.83 10.64
N ASN A 84 -10.12 7.34 11.78
CA ASN A 84 -8.89 6.58 11.88
C ASN A 84 -9.18 5.09 11.63
N TYR A 85 -8.35 4.44 10.82
CA TYR A 85 -8.43 3.01 10.59
C TYR A 85 -8.02 2.26 11.87
N LEU A 86 -8.85 1.34 12.32
CA LEU A 86 -8.64 0.60 13.58
C LEU A 86 -8.07 -0.81 13.39
N THR A 87 -8.02 -1.34 12.15
CA THR A 87 -7.39 -2.63 11.82
C THR A 87 -6.86 -2.62 10.37
N GLU A 88 -5.65 -3.05 9.99
CA GLU A 88 -4.44 -3.50 10.71
C GLU A 88 -3.30 -2.48 10.46
N ALA A 89 -2.67 -1.97 11.52
CA ALA A 89 -1.69 -0.88 11.55
C ALA A 89 -2.24 0.51 11.14
N VAL A 90 -1.86 1.56 11.87
CA VAL A 90 -2.16 2.95 11.48
C VAL A 90 -1.41 3.24 10.18
N ILE A 91 -2.10 3.13 9.05
CA ILE A 91 -1.57 3.48 7.73
C ILE A 91 -1.81 4.98 7.55
N PHE A 92 -0.74 5.76 7.63
CA PHE A 92 -0.74 7.15 7.19
C PHE A 92 -0.89 7.17 5.66
N VAL A 93 -2.13 7.28 5.17
CA VAL A 93 -2.49 7.03 3.75
C VAL A 93 -1.68 7.90 2.80
N LYS A 94 -1.53 9.19 3.09
CA LYS A 94 -0.80 10.12 2.21
C LYS A 94 0.68 9.77 2.13
N GLU A 95 1.29 9.47 3.27
CA GLU A 95 2.67 9.07 3.43
C GLU A 95 2.91 7.71 2.76
N SER A 96 1.94 6.79 2.87
CA SER A 96 2.00 5.45 2.27
C SER A 96 1.86 5.52 0.75
N ILE A 97 0.95 6.35 0.22
CA ILE A 97 0.83 6.62 -1.21
C ILE A 97 2.13 7.22 -1.73
N GLN A 98 2.71 8.20 -1.02
CA GLN A 98 3.99 8.79 -1.41
C GLN A 98 5.11 7.74 -1.41
N GLN A 99 5.22 6.90 -0.38
CA GLN A 99 6.23 5.84 -0.32
C GLN A 99 6.07 4.80 -1.43
N ILE A 100 4.83 4.37 -1.69
CA ILE A 100 4.51 3.42 -2.77
C ILE A 100 4.84 4.03 -4.13
N GLN A 101 4.45 5.30 -4.36
CA GLN A 101 4.73 6.00 -5.61
C GLN A 101 6.23 6.20 -5.84
N LYS A 102 6.99 6.57 -4.79
CA LYS A 102 8.45 6.69 -4.83
C LYS A 102 9.08 5.35 -5.21
N MET A 103 8.69 4.26 -4.54
CA MET A 103 9.23 2.93 -4.84
C MET A 103 8.89 2.47 -6.26
N LYS A 104 7.64 2.70 -6.71
CA LYS A 104 7.23 2.41 -8.08
C LYS A 104 8.07 3.17 -9.09
N ASN A 105 8.20 4.49 -8.93
CA ASN A 105 8.97 5.35 -9.84
C ASN A 105 10.45 4.97 -9.85
N PHE A 106 11.00 4.63 -8.69
CA PHE A 106 12.37 4.15 -8.56
C PHE A 106 12.59 2.86 -9.36
N VAL A 107 11.73 1.86 -9.18
CA VAL A 107 11.83 0.59 -9.92
C VAL A 107 11.55 0.77 -11.42
N ASP A 108 10.64 1.68 -11.79
CA ASP A 108 10.40 2.05 -13.19
C ASP A 108 11.66 2.64 -13.85
N CYS A 109 12.40 3.49 -13.13
CA CYS A 109 13.68 4.02 -13.58
C CYS A 109 14.75 2.91 -13.67
N LEU A 110 14.86 2.03 -12.67
CA LEU A 110 15.78 0.90 -12.72
C LEU A 110 15.51 0.02 -13.94
N HIS A 111 14.23 -0.29 -14.19
CA HIS A 111 13.82 -1.07 -15.33
C HIS A 111 14.19 -0.41 -16.67
N SER A 112 13.95 0.90 -16.83
CA SER A 112 14.27 1.64 -18.06
C SER A 112 15.77 1.76 -18.32
N LYS A 113 16.59 1.69 -17.26
CA LYS A 113 18.06 1.60 -17.34
C LYS A 113 18.58 0.17 -17.48
N ASN A 114 17.71 -0.80 -17.79
CA ASN A 114 18.06 -2.21 -17.92
C ASN A 114 18.72 -2.82 -16.67
N VAL A 115 18.42 -2.28 -15.48
CA VAL A 115 18.81 -2.94 -14.22
C VAL A 115 18.00 -4.21 -14.07
N ARG A 116 18.68 -5.31 -13.73
CA ARG A 116 18.07 -6.63 -13.52
C ARG A 116 18.62 -7.28 -12.26
N ILE A 117 17.76 -7.95 -11.51
CA ILE A 117 18.11 -8.75 -10.34
C ILE A 117 17.94 -10.21 -10.74
N PHE A 118 19.05 -10.92 -10.86
CA PHE A 118 19.08 -12.35 -11.15
C PHE A 118 19.12 -13.12 -9.83
N GLY A 119 18.30 -14.15 -9.71
CA GLY A 119 18.30 -14.97 -8.50
C GLY A 119 17.41 -16.19 -8.61
N MET A 120 17.46 -17.03 -7.58
CA MET A 120 16.69 -18.27 -7.50
C MET A 120 15.73 -18.18 -6.33
N LEU A 121 14.49 -18.61 -6.52
CA LEU A 121 13.49 -18.71 -5.46
C LEU A 121 13.10 -20.16 -5.18
N GLN A 122 13.39 -21.07 -6.11
CA GLN A 122 12.97 -22.47 -6.10
C GLN A 122 14.15 -23.41 -6.37
N SER A 123 15.29 -23.16 -5.72
CA SER A 123 16.46 -24.06 -5.79
C SER A 123 16.53 -25.00 -4.58
N ASN A 124 17.33 -26.06 -4.72
CA ASN A 124 17.70 -26.93 -3.59
C ASN A 124 18.63 -26.22 -2.58
N ASN A 125 19.19 -25.07 -2.94
CA ASN A 125 20.02 -24.25 -2.07
C ASN A 125 19.17 -23.18 -1.37
N THR A 126 18.70 -23.50 -0.16
CA THR A 126 17.83 -22.64 0.63
C THR A 126 18.46 -21.29 0.97
N ILE A 127 19.80 -21.22 1.07
CA ILE A 127 20.53 -19.98 1.35
C ILE A 127 20.36 -18.99 0.18
N ILE A 128 20.52 -19.48 -1.06
CA ILE A 128 20.34 -18.64 -2.26
C ILE A 128 18.88 -18.18 -2.40
N ASN A 129 17.92 -19.04 -2.06
CA ASN A 129 16.50 -18.68 -2.09
C ASN A 129 16.19 -17.55 -1.11
N GLN A 130 16.66 -17.67 0.13
CA GLN A 130 16.48 -16.64 1.16
C GLN A 130 17.19 -15.33 0.80
N ALA A 131 18.40 -15.43 0.26
CA ALA A 131 19.19 -14.31 -0.22
C ALA A 131 18.48 -13.54 -1.35
N THR A 132 17.95 -14.26 -2.35
CA THR A 132 17.18 -13.68 -3.45
C THR A 132 15.91 -13.02 -2.93
N PHE A 133 15.16 -13.72 -2.06
CA PHE A 133 13.95 -13.19 -1.45
C PHE A 133 14.22 -11.89 -0.67
N LEU A 134 15.29 -11.86 0.13
CA LEU A 134 15.69 -10.67 0.87
C LEU A 134 16.04 -9.50 -0.06
N GLN A 135 16.78 -9.77 -1.15
CA GLN A 135 17.13 -8.75 -2.14
C GLN A 135 15.90 -8.17 -2.86
N LEU A 136 14.90 -9.01 -3.16
CA LEU A 136 13.64 -8.56 -3.76
C LEU A 136 12.79 -7.75 -2.77
N ASN A 137 12.78 -8.12 -1.49
CA ASN A 137 12.03 -7.41 -0.45
C ASN A 137 12.51 -5.97 -0.23
N ILE A 138 13.78 -5.65 -0.51
CA ILE A 138 14.31 -4.28 -0.44
C ILE A 138 13.52 -3.32 -1.35
N LEU A 139 13.02 -3.82 -2.49
CA LEU A 139 12.24 -3.06 -3.46
C LEU A 139 10.73 -3.36 -3.37
N GLY A 140 10.35 -4.23 -2.44
CA GLY A 140 8.98 -4.67 -2.21
C GLY A 140 8.33 -5.29 -3.45
N ARG A 141 7.02 -5.09 -3.57
CA ARG A 141 6.17 -5.69 -4.61
C ARG A 141 6.54 -5.34 -6.06
N TYR A 142 7.25 -4.24 -6.29
CA TYR A 142 7.62 -3.82 -7.64
C TYR A 142 8.89 -4.51 -8.14
N SER A 143 9.64 -5.17 -7.26
CA SER A 143 10.88 -5.90 -7.58
C SER A 143 10.72 -6.93 -8.71
N SER A 144 9.53 -7.53 -8.86
CA SER A 144 9.21 -8.48 -9.91
C SER A 144 9.42 -7.92 -11.32
N LYS A 145 9.32 -6.60 -11.51
CA LYS A 145 9.52 -5.93 -12.80
C LYS A 145 10.98 -6.01 -13.29
N ILE A 146 11.93 -6.13 -12.37
CA ILE A 146 13.36 -6.22 -12.69
C ILE A 146 13.97 -7.55 -12.29
N TYR A 147 13.17 -8.46 -11.71
CA TYR A 147 13.61 -9.80 -11.36
C TYR A 147 13.71 -10.69 -12.60
N VAL A 148 14.78 -11.47 -12.68
CA VAL A 148 14.99 -12.51 -13.67
C VAL A 148 15.30 -13.81 -12.94
N SER A 149 14.45 -14.82 -13.14
CA SER A 149 14.65 -16.12 -12.50
C SER A 149 15.80 -16.87 -13.15
N CYS A 150 16.63 -17.47 -12.29
CA CYS A 150 17.66 -18.44 -12.66
C CYS A 150 17.30 -19.84 -12.16
N ASP A 151 16.02 -20.11 -11.89
CA ASP A 151 15.56 -21.42 -11.41
C ASP A 151 15.55 -22.46 -12.55
N GLY A 152 15.83 -23.71 -12.22
CA GLY A 152 15.77 -24.84 -13.17
C GLY A 152 16.64 -24.62 -14.42
N GLU A 153 16.02 -24.74 -15.60
CA GLU A 153 16.69 -24.62 -16.90
C GLU A 153 17.23 -23.21 -17.19
N ALA A 154 16.68 -22.18 -16.53
CA ALA A 154 17.14 -20.80 -16.68
C ALA A 154 18.53 -20.57 -16.07
N LEU A 155 18.99 -21.45 -15.18
CA LEU A 155 20.31 -21.36 -14.55
C LEU A 155 21.44 -21.30 -15.57
N ASN A 156 21.36 -22.12 -16.63
CA ASN A 156 22.37 -22.15 -17.69
C ASN A 156 22.45 -20.81 -18.42
N SER A 157 21.32 -20.14 -18.62
CA SER A 157 21.29 -18.81 -19.24
C SER A 157 21.94 -17.76 -18.34
N CYS A 158 21.69 -17.84 -17.03
CA CYS A 158 22.32 -16.96 -16.03
C CYS A 158 23.85 -17.16 -15.96
N ILE A 159 24.33 -18.40 -16.07
CA ILE A 159 25.76 -18.70 -16.15
C ILE A 159 26.36 -18.20 -17.48
N ALA A 160 25.64 -18.37 -18.59
CA ALA A 160 26.09 -17.96 -19.93
C ALA A 160 26.29 -16.45 -20.07
N ILE A 161 25.51 -15.64 -19.34
CA ILE A 161 25.71 -14.18 -19.26
C ILE A 161 26.80 -13.77 -18.27
N GLY A 162 27.53 -14.74 -17.69
CA GLY A 162 28.73 -14.51 -16.90
C GLY A 162 28.50 -14.29 -15.39
N LEU A 163 27.32 -14.63 -14.86
CA LEU A 163 27.08 -14.55 -13.41
C LEU A 163 27.81 -15.68 -12.68
N LYS A 164 28.62 -15.34 -11.68
CA LYS A 164 29.40 -16.31 -10.89
C LYS A 164 28.73 -16.66 -9.57
N ALA A 165 27.86 -15.80 -9.05
CA ALA A 165 27.08 -16.03 -7.85
C ALA A 165 25.69 -15.40 -7.93
N LEU A 166 24.76 -15.94 -7.13
CA LEU A 166 23.37 -15.48 -7.04
C LEU A 166 22.99 -15.21 -5.58
N PRO A 167 22.08 -14.25 -5.30
CA PRO A 167 21.54 -13.29 -6.26
C PRO A 167 22.63 -12.34 -6.78
N ALA A 168 22.39 -11.77 -7.97
CA ALA A 168 23.25 -10.76 -8.57
C ALA A 168 22.41 -9.64 -9.17
N VAL A 169 22.89 -8.40 -9.04
CA VAL A 169 22.29 -7.25 -9.70
C VAL A 169 23.17 -6.83 -10.86
N VAL A 170 22.59 -6.73 -12.05
CA VAL A 170 23.30 -6.24 -13.24
C VAL A 170 22.89 -4.80 -13.51
N ILE A 171 23.87 -3.91 -13.56
CA ILE A 171 23.70 -2.48 -13.86
C ILE A 171 24.75 -2.13 -14.93
N ASN A 172 24.32 -1.58 -16.07
CA ASN A 172 25.23 -1.19 -17.18
C ASN A 172 26.25 -2.29 -17.55
N ASN A 173 25.77 -3.53 -17.75
CA ASN A 173 26.58 -4.73 -18.03
C ASN A 173 27.61 -5.11 -16.95
N THR A 174 27.55 -4.48 -15.78
CA THR A 174 28.37 -4.83 -14.61
C THR A 174 27.53 -5.66 -13.66
N SER A 175 28.00 -6.86 -13.33
CA SER A 175 27.37 -7.73 -12.34
C SER A 175 27.90 -7.40 -10.94
N TYR A 176 26.98 -7.18 -10.01
CA TYR A 176 27.24 -7.05 -8.57
C TYR A 176 26.70 -8.30 -7.89
N GLU A 177 27.61 -9.14 -7.44
CA GLU A 177 27.30 -10.46 -6.91
C GLU A 177 27.17 -10.44 -5.39
N GLY A 178 26.21 -11.21 -4.88
CA GLY A 178 25.91 -11.29 -3.45
C GLY A 178 24.74 -10.39 -3.06
N VAL A 179 24.09 -10.77 -1.95
CA VAL A 179 23.10 -9.92 -1.28
C VAL A 179 23.83 -8.69 -0.75
N ILE A 180 23.13 -7.56 -0.59
CA ILE A 180 23.57 -6.29 0.03
C ILE A 180 23.79 -5.19 -1.02
N LEU A 181 22.86 -5.04 -1.96
CA LEU A 181 22.60 -3.70 -2.49
C LEU A 181 21.33 -3.17 -1.84
N GLN A 182 21.50 -2.20 -0.94
CA GLN A 182 20.36 -1.46 -0.40
C GLN A 182 19.76 -0.58 -1.49
N ALA A 183 18.52 -0.12 -1.31
CA ALA A 183 17.86 0.77 -2.26
C ALA A 183 18.70 2.04 -2.55
N LYS A 184 19.46 2.54 -1.56
CA LYS A 184 20.37 3.67 -1.72
C LYS A 184 21.58 3.35 -2.60
N ASP A 185 22.13 2.15 -2.51
CA ASP A 185 23.27 1.73 -3.35
C ASP A 185 22.83 1.58 -4.80
N LEU A 186 21.65 0.98 -5.00
CA LEU A 186 21.00 0.91 -6.32
C LEU A 186 20.77 2.31 -6.89
N ALA A 187 20.33 3.27 -6.08
CA ALA A 187 20.12 4.65 -6.51
C ALA A 187 21.43 5.29 -7.00
N ASN A 188 22.52 5.16 -6.23
CA ASN A 188 23.82 5.70 -6.58
C ASN A 188 24.41 5.07 -7.85
N LEU A 189 24.33 3.74 -7.98
CA LEU A 189 24.92 3.01 -9.10
C LEU A 189 24.13 3.15 -10.40
N SER A 190 22.80 3.19 -10.31
CA SER A 190 21.92 3.35 -11.48
C SER A 190 21.71 4.82 -11.86
N GLY A 191 21.93 5.76 -10.94
CA GLY A 191 21.52 7.17 -11.10
C GLY A 191 20.00 7.37 -11.06
N CYS A 192 19.25 6.42 -10.52
CA CYS A 192 17.82 6.55 -10.25
C CYS A 192 17.60 7.12 -8.85
N LYS A 193 16.54 7.92 -8.69
CA LYS A 193 16.22 8.64 -7.44
C LYS A 193 15.21 7.87 -6.60
N LEU A 194 15.44 7.83 -5.28
CA LEU A 194 14.58 7.15 -4.29
C LEU A 194 13.63 8.15 -3.57
N ASP A 195 13.53 9.36 -4.10
CA ASP A 195 12.89 10.53 -3.52
C ASP A 195 11.52 10.86 -4.13
#